data_AF-A0A137Q9Q8-F1
#
_entry.id   AF-A0A137Q9Q8-F1
#
_cell.length_a   1.000
_cell.length_b   1.000
_cell.length_c   1.000
_cell.angle_alpha   90.00
_cell.angle_beta   90.00
_cell.angle_gamma   90.00
#
_symmetry.space_group_name_H-M   'P 1'
#
loop_
_entity.id
_entity.type
_entity.pdbx_description
1 polymer ?
#
loop_
_entity_poly.entity_id
_entity_poly.type
_entity_poly.pdbx_seq_one_letter_code
_entity_poly.pdbx_strand_id
1 'polypeptide(L)'
;MATTPKLPIDLTPTPGFCIKSTVVNPATLKVFINICYDKNVPPPPPADEEIIKRAMTAQDDNEDLYHVPVVVSHPREDKDKAGNPSLVIDCVYNTTLKSRTLKDPEFKMFLAELALQRIEAQTLSLTLSRQIGTPNIAAKGKLEPRRVWVPTWLATGQQAPGKSEIEDNVAGASASQESPQRITRDPQRLLWSWRKEGDQQLMVVVAVSKETPYDTIAQAALDIEPRRLILRVPGSAKSPPLELDIDLSRSDAEIVATAPGASAAVLHGTDDDDKMKEPSRTLLLKRQRDFDVDQASAEWRIAEGELVIHV
;
A
#
# COMPACT_ATOMS: atom_id res chain seq x y z
N MET A 1 -4.30 3.61 -22.39
CA MET A 1 -3.32 3.92 -21.35
C MET A 1 -2.14 2.97 -21.51
N ALA A 2 -0.91 3.47 -21.60
CA ALA A 2 0.27 2.62 -21.66
C ALA A 2 0.52 2.02 -20.28
N THR A 3 0.49 0.70 -20.18
CA THR A 3 0.85 -0.02 -18.96
C THR A 3 2.32 0.30 -18.65
N THR A 4 2.62 0.89 -17.49
CA THR A 4 4.02 1.11 -17.08
C THR A 4 4.75 -0.22 -17.12
N PRO A 5 5.80 -0.38 -17.95
CA PRO A 5 6.47 -1.66 -18.08
C PRO A 5 7.07 -2.04 -16.71
N LYS A 6 6.94 -3.32 -16.38
CA LYS A 6 7.49 -3.91 -15.16
C LYS A 6 8.46 -5.01 -15.54
N LEU A 7 9.57 -5.09 -14.83
CA LEU A 7 10.58 -6.14 -14.98
C LEU A 7 10.47 -7.13 -13.82
N PRO A 8 10.43 -8.44 -14.07
CA PRO A 8 10.54 -9.42 -13.01
C PRO A 8 11.99 -9.48 -12.52
N ILE A 9 12.19 -9.41 -11.21
CA ILE A 9 13.47 -9.62 -10.54
C ILE A 9 13.34 -10.74 -9.51
N ASP A 10 14.35 -11.60 -9.44
CA ASP A 10 14.45 -12.67 -8.45
C ASP A 10 15.33 -12.21 -7.29
N LEU A 11 14.81 -12.31 -6.08
CA LEU A 11 15.49 -11.89 -4.85
C LEU A 11 15.82 -13.13 -4.01
N THR A 12 17.03 -13.15 -3.47
CA THR A 12 17.48 -14.06 -2.40
C THR A 12 18.04 -13.19 -1.28
N PRO A 13 17.16 -12.61 -0.42
CA PRO A 13 17.56 -11.58 0.52
C PRO A 13 18.57 -12.08 1.55
N THR A 14 19.58 -11.27 1.82
CA THR A 14 20.51 -11.47 2.94
C THR A 14 20.03 -10.71 4.18
N PRO A 15 20.16 -11.28 5.39
CA PRO A 15 19.72 -10.63 6.60
C PRO A 15 20.61 -9.43 6.95
N GLY A 16 19.98 -8.40 7.53
CA GLY A 16 20.64 -7.19 8.02
C GLY A 16 20.42 -7.01 9.51
N PHE A 17 19.25 -6.51 9.87
CA PHE A 17 18.82 -6.36 11.26
C PHE A 17 17.30 -6.45 11.37
N CYS A 18 16.81 -6.80 12.56
CA CYS A 18 15.38 -6.82 12.86
C CYS A 18 15.00 -5.63 13.76
N ILE A 19 13.87 -5.00 13.47
CA ILE A 19 13.17 -4.13 14.43
C ILE A 19 11.89 -4.82 14.89
N LYS A 20 11.37 -4.41 16.04
CA LYS A 20 10.12 -4.88 16.62
C LYS A 20 9.21 -3.69 16.86
N SER A 21 8.05 -3.68 16.23
CA SER A 21 6.96 -2.74 16.48
C SER A 21 5.74 -3.50 17.03
N THR A 22 4.66 -2.78 17.28
CA THR A 22 3.34 -3.31 17.61
C THR A 22 2.33 -2.65 16.70
N VAL A 23 1.30 -3.39 16.30
CA VAL A 23 0.12 -2.77 15.68
C VAL A 23 -0.50 -1.83 16.71
N VAL A 24 -0.95 -0.65 16.30
CA VAL A 24 -1.55 0.33 17.23
C VAL A 24 -2.95 -0.13 17.64
N ASN A 25 -3.72 -0.73 16.73
CA ASN A 25 -5.07 -1.25 16.98
C ASN A 25 -5.28 -2.60 16.28
N PRO A 26 -5.35 -3.74 17.00
CA PRO A 26 -5.20 -3.87 18.45
C PRO A 26 -3.74 -3.73 18.90
N ALA A 27 -3.51 -2.97 19.98
CA ALA A 27 -2.19 -2.59 20.53
C ALA A 27 -1.26 -3.76 20.94
N THR A 28 -1.73 -5.00 20.84
CA THR A 28 -1.11 -6.20 21.42
C THR A 28 -0.38 -7.07 20.41
N LEU A 29 -0.64 -6.91 19.11
CA LEU A 29 0.00 -7.74 18.08
C LEU A 29 1.40 -7.23 17.78
N LYS A 30 2.42 -8.05 18.07
CA LYS A 30 3.82 -7.73 17.80
C LYS A 30 4.12 -7.93 16.32
N VAL A 31 4.88 -6.99 15.75
CA VAL A 31 5.33 -7.07 14.35
C VAL A 31 6.85 -6.97 14.33
N PHE A 32 7.51 -8.01 13.87
CA PHE A 32 8.94 -8.05 13.59
C PHE A 32 9.16 -7.67 12.14
N ILE A 33 10.06 -6.71 11.90
CA ILE A 33 10.36 -6.23 10.55
C ILE A 33 11.84 -6.50 10.30
N ASN A 34 12.11 -7.36 9.33
CA ASN A 34 13.45 -7.73 8.91
C ASN A 34 13.92 -6.74 7.84
N ILE A 35 14.92 -5.93 8.17
CA ILE A 35 15.63 -5.11 7.20
C ILE A 35 16.68 -5.98 6.53
N CYS A 36 16.41 -6.31 5.27
CA CYS A 36 17.18 -7.25 4.45
C CYS A 36 17.79 -6.55 3.24
N TYR A 37 18.72 -7.23 2.59
CA TYR A 37 19.45 -6.68 1.44
C TYR A 37 19.54 -7.67 0.29
N ASP A 38 19.32 -7.18 -0.92
CA ASP A 38 19.57 -7.91 -2.15
C ASP A 38 20.16 -6.96 -3.20
N LYS A 39 21.04 -7.45 -4.07
CA LYS A 39 21.66 -6.63 -5.13
C LYS A 39 20.72 -6.34 -6.30
N ASN A 40 19.68 -7.16 -6.47
CA ASN A 40 18.74 -7.09 -7.58
C ASN A 40 17.59 -6.09 -7.32
N VAL A 41 17.36 -5.68 -6.07
CA VAL A 41 16.49 -4.52 -5.77
C VAL A 41 17.15 -3.28 -6.35
N PRO A 42 16.46 -2.39 -7.08
CA PRO A 42 17.14 -1.22 -7.63
C PRO A 42 17.74 -0.31 -6.56
N PRO A 43 18.95 0.25 -6.78
CA PRO A 43 19.54 1.19 -5.85
C PRO A 43 18.78 2.52 -5.83
N PRO A 44 18.88 3.30 -4.74
CA PRO A 44 18.44 4.69 -4.76
C PRO A 44 19.19 5.49 -5.85
N PRO A 45 18.61 6.59 -6.35
CA PRO A 45 19.32 7.46 -7.29
C PRO A 45 20.58 8.03 -6.61
N PRO A 46 21.66 8.28 -7.39
CA PRO A 46 22.83 8.98 -6.87
C PRO A 46 22.43 10.35 -6.31
N ALA A 47 22.85 10.65 -5.10
CA ALA A 47 22.60 11.92 -4.44
C ALA A 47 23.76 12.28 -3.52
N ASP A 48 24.00 13.58 -3.35
CA ASP A 48 25.01 14.09 -2.42
C ASP A 48 24.55 13.92 -0.96
N GLU A 49 25.50 13.89 -0.03
CA GLU A 49 25.22 13.69 1.40
C GLU A 49 24.24 14.73 1.98
N GLU A 50 24.23 15.96 1.47
CA GLU A 50 23.29 16.98 1.92
C GLU A 50 21.84 16.65 1.53
N ILE A 51 21.62 16.13 0.33
CA ILE A 51 20.29 15.72 -0.15
C ILE A 51 19.81 14.53 0.68
N ILE A 52 20.68 13.55 0.91
CA ILE A 52 20.35 12.38 1.74
C ILE A 52 19.98 12.80 3.16
N LYS A 53 20.73 13.74 3.76
CA LYS A 53 20.43 14.27 5.10
C LYS A 53 19.09 15.01 5.15
N ARG A 54 18.76 15.81 4.13
CA ARG A 54 17.45 16.49 4.04
C ARG A 54 16.30 15.50 3.92
N ALA A 55 16.48 14.44 3.12
CA ALA A 55 15.51 13.35 3.00
C ALA A 55 15.33 12.61 4.34
N MET A 56 16.41 12.44 5.11
CA MET A 56 16.35 11.81 6.44
C MET A 56 15.60 12.65 7.48
N THR A 57 15.65 13.98 7.40
CA THR A 57 15.00 14.90 8.35
C THR A 57 13.57 15.27 7.95
N ALA A 58 13.05 14.74 6.84
CA ALA A 58 11.75 15.11 6.26
C ALA A 58 11.61 16.64 6.03
N GLN A 59 12.72 17.32 5.72
CA GLN A 59 12.76 18.75 5.42
C GLN A 59 12.64 19.06 3.92
N ASP A 60 12.40 18.03 3.11
CA ASP A 60 12.30 18.15 1.66
C ASP A 60 10.90 17.69 1.22
N ASP A 61 10.09 18.63 0.72
CA ASP A 61 8.77 18.36 0.14
C ASP A 61 8.89 17.82 -1.29
N ASN A 62 10.10 17.76 -1.83
CA ASN A 62 10.37 17.30 -3.18
C ASN A 62 10.88 15.85 -3.19
N GLU A 63 9.93 14.91 -3.16
CA GLU A 63 10.15 13.45 -3.21
C GLU A 63 10.97 12.98 -4.44
N ASP A 64 11.15 13.84 -5.45
CA ASP A 64 11.89 13.53 -6.68
C ASP A 64 13.42 13.57 -6.50
N LEU A 65 13.94 14.16 -5.42
CA LEU A 65 15.39 14.34 -5.20
C LEU A 65 16.11 13.08 -4.69
N TYR A 66 15.54 12.36 -3.72
CA TYR A 66 16.12 11.13 -3.19
C TYR A 66 15.07 10.18 -2.63
N HIS A 67 14.87 9.06 -3.31
CA HIS A 67 13.96 8.00 -2.88
C HIS A 67 14.72 6.68 -2.68
N VAL A 68 14.30 5.88 -1.71
CA VAL A 68 14.92 4.58 -1.45
C VAL A 68 13.96 3.46 -1.83
N PRO A 69 14.23 2.70 -2.91
CA PRO A 69 13.41 1.56 -3.27
C PRO A 69 13.42 0.48 -2.20
N VAL A 70 12.24 -0.04 -1.91
CA VAL A 70 12.05 -1.13 -0.95
C VAL A 70 11.01 -2.13 -1.45
N VAL A 71 11.36 -3.40 -1.36
CA VAL A 71 10.45 -4.52 -1.60
C VAL A 71 10.00 -5.05 -0.26
N VAL A 72 8.71 -4.97 0.03
CA VAL A 72 8.13 -5.45 1.28
C VAL A 72 7.41 -6.77 1.01
N SER A 73 7.65 -7.77 1.84
CA SER A 73 6.97 -9.06 1.76
C SER A 73 5.57 -8.99 2.33
N HIS A 74 4.75 -9.99 2.04
CA HIS A 74 3.55 -10.22 2.82
C HIS A 74 3.92 -10.52 4.29
N PRO A 75 3.04 -10.16 5.26
CA PRO A 75 3.20 -10.58 6.65
C PRO A 75 3.14 -12.10 6.78
N ARG A 76 4.06 -12.66 7.55
CA ARG A 76 4.09 -14.08 7.95
C ARG A 76 3.76 -14.20 9.43
N GLU A 77 2.91 -15.14 9.81
CA GLU A 77 2.67 -15.45 11.22
C GLU A 77 3.87 -16.17 11.84
N ASP A 78 4.22 -15.80 13.07
CA ASP A 78 5.28 -16.41 13.87
C ASP A 78 4.92 -16.26 15.36
N LYS A 79 5.66 -16.93 16.24
CA LYS A 79 5.54 -16.75 17.69
C LYS A 79 6.75 -16.01 18.25
N ASP A 80 6.52 -15.16 19.24
CA ASP A 80 7.61 -14.57 20.00
C ASP A 80 8.27 -15.59 20.95
N LYS A 81 9.32 -15.18 21.67
CA LYS A 81 10.01 -16.07 22.63
C LYS A 81 9.12 -16.59 23.76
N ALA A 82 8.01 -15.90 24.04
CA ALA A 82 7.03 -16.28 25.05
C ALA A 82 5.85 -17.09 24.45
N GLY A 83 5.90 -17.44 23.15
CA GLY A 83 4.88 -18.21 22.47
C GLY A 83 3.68 -17.40 21.98
N ASN A 84 3.67 -16.08 22.16
CA ASN A 84 2.55 -15.23 21.74
C ASN A 84 2.56 -14.99 20.23
N PRO A 85 1.38 -14.85 19.59
CA PRO A 85 1.29 -14.51 18.18
C PRO A 85 2.05 -13.22 17.81
N SER A 86 2.70 -13.25 16.66
CA SER A 86 3.42 -12.13 16.08
C SER A 86 3.42 -12.22 14.56
N LEU A 87 3.65 -11.08 13.90
CA LEU A 87 3.87 -11.01 12.46
C LEU A 87 5.36 -10.78 12.17
N VAL A 88 5.81 -11.28 11.03
CA VAL A 88 7.14 -11.07 10.49
C VAL A 88 7.03 -10.54 9.07
N ILE A 89 7.65 -9.41 8.79
CA ILE A 89 7.64 -8.76 7.47
C ILE A 89 9.07 -8.50 7.03
N ASP A 90 9.44 -8.88 5.81
CA ASP A 90 10.75 -8.58 5.25
C ASP A 90 10.70 -7.32 4.38
N CYS A 91 11.50 -6.32 4.71
CA CYS A 91 11.77 -5.15 3.88
C CYS A 91 13.15 -5.28 3.25
N VAL A 92 13.18 -5.53 1.94
CA VAL A 92 14.41 -5.78 1.17
C VAL A 92 14.80 -4.52 0.43
N TYR A 93 15.99 -4.02 0.77
CA TYR A 93 16.63 -2.87 0.16
C TYR A 93 17.77 -3.29 -0.76
N ASN A 94 18.30 -2.36 -1.57
CA ASN A 94 19.54 -2.61 -2.29
C ASN A 94 20.72 -2.79 -1.32
N THR A 95 21.62 -3.72 -1.64
CA THR A 95 22.81 -4.04 -0.82
C THR A 95 23.80 -2.89 -0.65
N THR A 96 23.82 -1.91 -1.55
CA THR A 96 24.67 -0.70 -1.43
C THR A 96 24.44 0.05 -0.12
N LEU A 97 23.20 0.03 0.39
CA LEU A 97 22.80 0.73 1.61
C LEU A 97 23.32 0.05 2.88
N LYS A 98 23.65 -1.25 2.82
CA LYS A 98 24.06 -2.06 3.97
C LYS A 98 25.25 -1.44 4.72
N SER A 99 26.27 -1.01 3.98
CA SER A 99 27.50 -0.47 4.59
C SER A 99 27.25 0.80 5.41
N ARG A 100 26.33 1.67 4.97
CA ARG A 100 25.97 2.90 5.68
C ARG A 100 25.20 2.59 6.96
N THR A 101 24.24 1.65 6.93
CA THR A 101 23.48 1.27 8.14
C THR A 101 24.35 0.71 9.29
N LEU A 102 25.56 0.24 8.99
CA LEU A 102 26.51 -0.24 10.00
C LEU A 102 27.32 0.89 10.64
N LYS A 103 27.46 2.03 9.96
CA LYS A 103 28.30 3.17 10.37
C LYS A 103 27.49 4.36 10.88
N ASP A 104 26.25 4.47 10.42
CA ASP A 104 25.37 5.61 10.64
C ASP A 104 24.05 5.12 11.28
N PRO A 105 23.90 5.26 12.61
CA PRO A 105 22.69 4.89 13.32
C PRO A 105 21.45 5.69 12.89
N GLU A 106 21.61 6.95 12.49
CA GLU A 106 20.51 7.79 12.01
C GLU A 106 19.99 7.26 10.67
N PHE A 107 20.90 6.92 9.75
CA PHE A 107 20.52 6.31 8.47
C PHE A 107 19.89 4.92 8.65
N LYS A 108 20.36 4.14 9.64
CA LYS A 108 19.73 2.87 10.01
C LYS A 108 18.28 3.07 10.45
N MET A 109 18.02 4.09 11.27
CA MET A 109 16.67 4.44 11.73
C MET A 109 15.80 5.02 10.62
N PHE A 110 16.39 5.77 9.68
CA PHE A 110 15.71 6.23 8.48
C PHE A 110 15.19 5.07 7.62
N LEU A 111 16.01 4.04 7.35
CA LEU A 111 15.52 2.85 6.63
C LEU A 111 14.45 2.07 7.40
N ALA A 112 14.52 2.08 8.73
CA ALA A 112 13.48 1.50 9.58
C ALA A 112 12.15 2.28 9.45
N GLU A 113 12.21 3.62 9.44
CA GLU A 113 11.02 4.46 9.24
C GLU A 113 10.42 4.28 7.84
N LEU A 114 11.25 4.28 6.79
CA LEU A 114 10.79 3.99 5.42
C LEU A 114 10.14 2.61 5.31
N ALA A 115 10.66 1.61 6.04
CA ALA A 115 10.07 0.28 6.10
C ALA A 115 8.69 0.32 6.76
N LEU A 116 8.55 1.02 7.90
CA LEU A 116 7.26 1.18 8.60
C LEU A 116 6.23 1.88 7.71
N GLN A 117 6.59 3.02 7.13
CA GLN A 117 5.75 3.79 6.20
C GLN A 117 5.35 2.95 4.99
N ARG A 118 6.28 2.18 4.43
CA ARG A 118 6.00 1.32 3.28
C ARG A 118 5.09 0.17 3.66
N ILE A 119 5.29 -0.45 4.83
CA ILE A 119 4.42 -1.52 5.33
C ILE A 119 3.01 -0.99 5.51
N GLU A 120 2.83 0.17 6.15
CA GLU A 120 1.54 0.84 6.30
C GLU A 120 0.91 1.15 4.95
N ALA A 121 1.69 1.67 4.00
CA ALA A 121 1.22 1.98 2.66
C ALA A 121 0.92 0.74 1.79
N GLN A 122 1.52 -0.42 2.08
CA GLN A 122 1.20 -1.69 1.41
C GLN A 122 0.08 -2.45 2.11
N THR A 123 0.04 -2.39 3.44
CA THR A 123 -0.82 -3.16 4.33
C THR A 123 -1.77 -2.20 5.01
N LEU A 124 -2.87 -1.90 4.30
CA LEU A 124 -3.85 -0.86 4.61
C LEU A 124 -4.43 -0.90 6.04
N SER A 125 -4.27 -2.00 6.78
CA SER A 125 -4.83 -2.23 8.12
C SER A 125 -3.81 -2.26 9.27
N LEU A 126 -2.51 -2.03 9.00
CA LEU A 126 -1.47 -2.13 10.02
C LEU A 126 -0.87 -0.75 10.31
N THR A 127 -1.51 0.05 11.15
CA THR A 127 -0.82 1.19 11.77
C THR A 127 0.21 0.65 12.75
N LEU A 128 1.48 0.99 12.57
CA LEU A 128 2.59 0.48 13.37
C LEU A 128 3.08 1.54 14.35
N SER A 129 3.28 1.13 15.60
CA SER A 129 3.86 2.00 16.62
C SER A 129 5.27 2.42 16.23
N ARG A 130 5.56 3.72 16.37
CA ARG A 130 6.92 4.25 16.25
C ARG A 130 7.77 4.02 17.49
N GLN A 131 7.21 3.45 18.56
CA GLN A 131 7.97 2.92 19.69
C GLN A 131 8.58 1.57 19.31
N ILE A 132 9.70 1.62 18.60
CA ILE A 132 10.35 0.40 18.10
C ILE A 132 11.36 -0.16 19.12
N GLY A 133 11.38 -1.48 19.24
CA GLY A 133 12.48 -2.23 19.85
C GLY A 133 13.47 -2.71 18.80
N THR A 134 14.72 -2.91 19.21
CA THR A 134 15.81 -3.41 18.36
C THR A 134 16.33 -4.75 18.88
N PRO A 135 15.63 -5.87 18.59
CA PRO A 135 16.13 -7.20 18.95
C PRO A 135 17.53 -7.43 18.38
N ASN A 136 18.42 -8.04 19.18
CA ASN A 136 19.76 -8.40 18.74
C ASN A 136 19.76 -9.67 17.88
N ILE A 137 19.09 -9.61 16.73
CA ILE A 137 19.04 -10.66 15.71
C ILE A 137 19.10 -10.01 14.32
N ALA A 138 19.70 -10.71 13.36
CA ALA A 138 19.82 -10.21 12.00
C ALA A 138 18.48 -10.30 11.22
N ALA A 139 17.67 -11.31 11.52
CA ALA A 139 16.31 -11.48 11.03
C ALA A 139 15.52 -12.42 11.97
N LYS A 140 14.19 -12.25 12.01
CA LYS A 140 13.24 -13.18 12.62
C LYS A 140 12.77 -14.17 11.57
N GLY A 141 12.94 -15.46 11.83
CA GLY A 141 12.60 -16.53 10.89
C GLY A 141 13.57 -16.65 9.70
N LYS A 142 13.27 -17.59 8.80
CA LYS A 142 14.05 -17.82 7.57
C LYS A 142 13.59 -16.84 6.49
N LEU A 143 14.54 -16.23 5.79
CA LEU A 143 14.26 -15.38 4.63
C LEU A 143 13.97 -16.25 3.40
N GLU A 144 12.89 -15.95 2.70
CA GLU A 144 12.45 -16.72 1.53
C GLU A 144 12.80 -15.99 0.22
N PRO A 145 13.37 -16.70 -0.77
CA PRO A 145 13.51 -16.17 -2.12
C PRO A 145 12.15 -15.76 -2.71
N ARG A 146 12.13 -14.70 -3.53
CA ARG A 146 10.88 -14.19 -4.13
C ARG A 146 11.11 -13.53 -5.47
N ARG A 147 10.14 -13.70 -6.37
CA ARG A 147 10.06 -12.95 -7.62
C ARG A 147 9.13 -11.75 -7.44
N VAL A 148 9.59 -10.56 -7.81
CA VAL A 148 8.78 -9.34 -7.75
C VAL A 148 8.87 -8.56 -9.06
N TRP A 149 7.84 -7.77 -9.32
CA TRP A 149 7.74 -6.95 -10.53
C TRP A 149 8.05 -5.50 -10.16
N VAL A 150 9.22 -5.01 -10.57
CA VAL A 150 9.63 -3.62 -10.33
C VAL A 150 9.36 -2.78 -11.58
N PRO A 151 8.97 -1.50 -11.45
CA PRO A 151 8.87 -0.61 -12.60
C PRO A 151 10.18 -0.55 -13.37
N THR A 152 10.13 -0.63 -14.71
CA THR A 152 11.33 -0.72 -15.54
C THR A 152 12.26 0.48 -15.35
N TRP A 153 11.71 1.70 -15.22
CA TRP A 153 12.50 2.92 -14.98
C TRP A 153 13.35 2.83 -13.71
N LEU A 154 12.79 2.24 -12.65
CA LEU A 154 13.48 2.02 -11.40
C LEU A 154 14.63 1.02 -11.60
N ALA A 155 14.40 -0.06 -12.36
CA ALA A 155 15.38 -1.10 -12.63
C ALA A 155 16.53 -0.65 -13.55
N THR A 156 16.27 0.25 -14.50
CA THR A 156 17.28 0.76 -15.45
C THR A 156 17.99 2.01 -14.95
N GLY A 157 17.57 2.59 -13.80
CA GLY A 157 18.12 3.85 -13.29
C GLY A 157 17.80 5.05 -14.20
N GLN A 158 16.84 4.91 -15.10
CA GLN A 158 16.33 6.01 -15.92
C GLN A 158 15.30 6.78 -15.11
N GLN A 159 15.29 8.12 -15.19
CA GLN A 159 14.22 8.92 -14.62
C GLN A 159 12.87 8.37 -15.08
N ALA A 160 11.89 8.34 -14.17
CA ALA A 160 10.51 8.05 -14.54
C ALA A 160 10.14 8.93 -15.76
N PRO A 161 9.40 8.42 -16.75
CA PRO A 161 9.09 9.21 -17.95
C PRO A 161 8.27 10.44 -17.54
N GLY A 162 8.95 11.58 -17.46
CA GLY A 162 8.42 12.86 -16.99
C GLY A 162 8.87 13.98 -17.93
N LYS A 163 7.88 14.61 -18.56
CA LYS A 163 7.88 15.95 -19.18
C LYS A 163 9.25 16.47 -19.63
N SER A 164 9.58 16.26 -20.91
CA SER A 164 10.64 17.04 -21.55
C SER A 164 10.32 18.54 -21.48
N GLU A 165 11.29 19.29 -20.99
CA GLU A 165 11.38 20.74 -21.07
C GLU A 165 11.19 21.19 -22.52
N ILE A 166 10.23 22.09 -22.74
CA ILE A 166 10.12 22.84 -23.99
C ILE A 166 10.80 24.18 -23.73
N GLU A 167 11.96 24.37 -24.35
CA GLU A 167 12.64 25.66 -24.44
C GLU A 167 11.71 26.70 -25.10
N ASP A 168 11.74 27.89 -24.54
CA ASP A 168 11.02 29.07 -24.98
C ASP A 168 11.29 29.41 -26.46
N ASN A 169 10.23 29.51 -27.26
CA ASN A 169 10.22 30.49 -28.34
C ASN A 169 8.80 31.03 -28.58
N VAL A 170 8.66 32.34 -28.31
CA VAL A 170 7.42 33.10 -28.40
C VAL A 170 7.28 33.67 -29.80
N ALA A 171 6.23 33.28 -30.54
CA ALA A 171 5.60 34.13 -31.55
C ALA A 171 4.21 33.61 -31.99
N GLY A 172 3.16 34.33 -31.58
CA GLY A 172 2.06 34.74 -32.47
C GLY A 172 0.92 33.77 -32.84
N ALA A 173 -0.29 34.25 -32.51
CA ALA A 173 -1.58 34.07 -33.22
C ALA A 173 -2.57 32.94 -32.78
N SER A 174 -3.54 33.39 -31.99
CA SER A 174 -5.00 33.21 -32.03
C SER A 174 -5.69 31.92 -32.50
N ALA A 175 -6.63 31.51 -31.63
CA ALA A 175 -7.92 30.84 -31.85
C ALA A 175 -7.95 29.32 -32.07
N SER A 176 -8.44 28.58 -31.07
CA SER A 176 -9.68 27.76 -31.10
C SER A 176 -9.85 27.07 -29.75
N GLN A 177 -11.03 27.23 -29.13
CA GLN A 177 -11.43 26.49 -27.93
C GLN A 177 -11.74 25.04 -28.29
N GLU A 178 -10.96 24.09 -27.76
CA GLU A 178 -11.37 22.71 -27.49
C GLU A 178 -10.33 22.11 -26.53
N SER A 179 -10.77 21.71 -25.33
CA SER A 179 -9.90 21.19 -24.27
C SER A 179 -10.23 19.71 -23.99
N PRO A 180 -9.48 18.74 -24.55
CA PRO A 180 -9.48 17.37 -24.07
C PRO A 180 -8.28 17.08 -23.15
N GLN A 181 -8.61 16.49 -22.00
CA GLN A 181 -7.85 15.48 -21.25
C GLN A 181 -6.48 15.85 -20.66
N ARG A 182 -6.52 16.30 -19.40
CA ARG A 182 -5.39 16.31 -18.46
C ARG A 182 -5.29 14.93 -17.81
N ILE A 183 -4.24 14.18 -18.16
CA ILE A 183 -3.98 12.82 -17.67
C ILE A 183 -3.67 12.86 -16.18
N THR A 184 -4.59 12.28 -15.42
CA THR A 184 -4.65 12.13 -13.97
C THR A 184 -3.63 11.10 -13.47
N ARG A 185 -2.99 11.43 -12.34
CA ARG A 185 -2.17 10.53 -11.52
C ARG A 185 -3.00 9.31 -11.13
N ASP A 186 -2.46 8.11 -11.34
CA ASP A 186 -3.06 6.79 -11.07
C ASP A 186 -3.30 6.56 -9.57
N PRO A 187 -4.56 6.52 -9.07
CA PRO A 187 -4.91 6.24 -7.70
C PRO A 187 -5.65 4.89 -7.60
N GLN A 188 -4.96 3.77 -7.79
CA GLN A 188 -5.53 2.43 -7.52
C GLN A 188 -4.80 1.66 -6.41
N ARG A 189 -4.36 2.37 -5.36
CA ARG A 189 -4.02 1.72 -4.07
C ARG A 189 -5.29 1.58 -3.23
N LEU A 190 -5.80 0.35 -3.18
CA LEU A 190 -6.84 -0.19 -2.29
C LEU A 190 -7.71 0.85 -1.56
N LEU A 191 -8.73 1.33 -2.26
CA LEU A 191 -9.62 2.40 -1.82
C LEU A 191 -10.57 2.00 -0.68
N TRP A 192 -10.65 0.72 -0.27
CA TRP A 192 -11.61 0.28 0.75
C TRP A 192 -11.24 -1.04 1.45
N SER A 193 -11.81 -1.25 2.64
CA SER A 193 -11.72 -2.48 3.46
C SER A 193 -13.04 -2.73 4.20
N TRP A 194 -13.16 -3.85 4.91
CA TRP A 194 -14.31 -4.10 5.78
C TRP A 194 -13.91 -4.91 7.02
N ARG A 195 -14.69 -4.80 8.10
CA ARG A 195 -14.58 -5.64 9.29
C ARG A 195 -15.97 -5.87 9.90
N LYS A 196 -16.07 -6.83 10.82
CA LYS A 196 -17.28 -7.08 11.60
C LYS A 196 -17.22 -6.30 12.90
N GLU A 197 -18.32 -5.64 13.27
CA GLU A 197 -18.49 -4.96 14.55
C GLU A 197 -19.59 -5.67 15.35
N GLY A 198 -19.22 -6.26 16.48
CA GLY A 198 -20.13 -7.13 17.25
C GLY A 198 -20.56 -8.39 16.50
N ASP A 199 -21.76 -8.91 16.83
CA ASP A 199 -22.22 -10.21 16.33
C ASP A 199 -22.92 -10.15 14.97
N GLN A 200 -23.34 -8.98 14.50
CA GLN A 200 -24.20 -8.87 13.32
C GLN A 200 -23.90 -7.71 12.36
N GLN A 201 -23.16 -6.67 12.74
CA GLN A 201 -22.96 -5.50 11.89
C GLN A 201 -21.66 -5.58 11.09
N LEU A 202 -21.71 -5.28 9.81
CA LEU A 202 -20.54 -5.15 8.94
C LEU A 202 -20.19 -3.66 8.83
N MET A 203 -18.89 -3.37 8.76
CA MET A 203 -18.40 -2.01 8.66
C MET A 203 -17.40 -1.94 7.51
N VAL A 204 -17.79 -1.26 6.44
CA VAL A 204 -16.98 -0.96 5.27
C VAL A 204 -16.28 0.39 5.47
N VAL A 205 -14.97 0.45 5.26
CA VAL A 205 -14.20 1.71 5.33
C VAL A 205 -13.69 2.01 3.94
N VAL A 206 -13.99 3.20 3.44
CA VAL A 206 -13.52 3.70 2.15
C VAL A 206 -12.55 4.86 2.39
N ALA A 207 -11.36 4.77 1.81
CA ALA A 207 -10.36 5.84 1.86
C ALA A 207 -10.80 7.00 0.97
N VAL A 208 -10.79 8.22 1.53
CA VAL A 208 -11.17 9.46 0.86
C VAL A 208 -10.09 10.53 1.10
N SER A 209 -9.98 11.52 0.21
CA SER A 209 -8.99 12.59 0.40
C SER A 209 -9.35 13.44 1.63
N LYS A 210 -8.35 13.76 2.47
CA LYS A 210 -8.50 14.73 3.58
C LYS A 210 -8.82 16.14 3.10
N GLU A 211 -8.58 16.42 1.83
CA GLU A 211 -8.86 17.70 1.19
C GLU A 211 -10.20 17.70 0.44
N THR A 212 -11.03 16.65 0.58
CA THR A 212 -12.35 16.56 -0.07
C THR A 212 -13.25 17.70 0.39
N PRO A 213 -13.66 18.63 -0.49
CA PRO A 213 -14.51 19.75 -0.12
C PRO A 213 -15.90 19.31 0.31
N TYR A 214 -16.54 20.09 1.19
CA TYR A 214 -17.91 19.82 1.66
C TYR A 214 -18.93 19.75 0.52
N ASP A 215 -18.85 20.64 -0.47
CA ASP A 215 -19.76 20.62 -1.63
C ASP A 215 -19.62 19.36 -2.47
N THR A 216 -18.44 18.75 -2.48
CA THR A 216 -18.16 17.47 -3.15
C THR A 216 -18.76 16.31 -2.36
N ILE A 217 -18.69 16.36 -1.03
CA ILE A 217 -19.35 15.39 -0.14
C ILE A 217 -20.87 15.45 -0.32
N ALA A 218 -21.45 16.64 -0.41
CA ALA A 218 -22.89 16.84 -0.59
C ALA A 218 -23.43 16.31 -1.93
N GLN A 219 -22.55 16.18 -2.93
CA GLN A 219 -22.88 15.62 -4.25
C GLN A 219 -22.54 14.13 -4.37
N ALA A 220 -21.99 13.51 -3.31
CA ALA A 220 -21.71 12.09 -3.32
C ALA A 220 -23.03 11.28 -3.27
N ALA A 221 -23.05 10.16 -3.97
CA ALA A 221 -24.14 9.21 -3.95
C ALA A 221 -23.64 7.88 -3.36
N LEU A 222 -24.38 7.35 -2.40
CA LEU A 222 -24.17 6.02 -1.84
C LEU A 222 -25.46 5.23 -2.02
N ASP A 223 -25.35 4.11 -2.70
CA ASP A 223 -26.45 3.17 -2.95
C ASP A 223 -26.10 1.82 -2.32
N ILE A 224 -27.02 1.29 -1.53
CA ILE A 224 -26.81 0.07 -0.75
C ILE A 224 -28.00 -0.86 -1.02
N GLU A 225 -27.68 -2.01 -1.59
CA GLU A 225 -28.59 -3.12 -1.80
C GLU A 225 -28.14 -4.30 -0.91
N PRO A 226 -28.97 -5.32 -0.65
CA PRO A 226 -28.60 -6.46 0.19
C PRO A 226 -27.28 -7.15 -0.20
N ARG A 227 -26.89 -7.07 -1.48
CA ARG A 227 -25.66 -7.69 -2.00
C ARG A 227 -24.80 -6.74 -2.82
N ARG A 228 -25.03 -5.43 -2.77
CA ARG A 228 -24.28 -4.46 -3.56
C ARG A 228 -24.09 -3.14 -2.82
N LEU A 229 -22.91 -2.56 -2.92
CA LEU A 229 -22.61 -1.23 -2.41
C LEU A 229 -21.95 -0.41 -3.52
N ILE A 230 -22.59 0.70 -3.91
CA ILE A 230 -22.09 1.60 -4.93
C ILE A 230 -21.86 2.97 -4.29
N LEU A 231 -20.63 3.45 -4.32
CA LEU A 231 -20.27 4.80 -3.89
C LEU A 231 -19.74 5.58 -5.08
N ARG A 232 -20.28 6.77 -5.29
CA ARG A 232 -19.83 7.75 -6.28
C ARG A 232 -19.57 9.06 -5.59
N VAL A 233 -18.32 9.50 -5.58
CA VAL A 233 -17.93 10.83 -5.11
C VAL A 233 -17.42 11.61 -6.32
N PRO A 234 -18.04 12.75 -6.67
CA PRO A 234 -17.54 13.56 -7.75
C PRO A 234 -16.12 14.07 -7.45
N GLY A 235 -15.35 14.35 -8.48
CA GLY A 235 -14.04 14.98 -8.32
C GLY A 235 -14.18 16.47 -8.01
N SER A 236 -13.13 17.05 -7.46
CA SER A 236 -12.98 18.49 -7.28
C SER A 236 -11.57 18.94 -7.69
N ALA A 237 -11.29 20.24 -7.57
CA ALA A 237 -9.94 20.76 -7.75
C ALA A 237 -8.94 20.23 -6.71
N LYS A 238 -9.41 19.72 -5.55
CA LYS A 238 -8.60 19.28 -4.40
C LYS A 238 -8.70 17.78 -4.11
N SER A 239 -9.65 17.08 -4.73
CA SER A 239 -9.88 15.65 -4.50
C SER A 239 -10.21 14.94 -5.81
N PRO A 240 -9.59 13.80 -6.13
CA PRO A 240 -9.96 13.05 -7.31
C PRO A 240 -11.38 12.47 -7.17
N PRO A 241 -12.08 12.20 -8.29
CA PRO A 241 -13.33 11.44 -8.25
C PRO A 241 -13.08 10.03 -7.71
N LEU A 242 -14.05 9.50 -6.98
CA LEU A 242 -14.01 8.16 -6.41
C LEU A 242 -15.24 7.38 -6.85
N GLU A 243 -15.02 6.22 -7.45
CA GLU A 243 -16.08 5.27 -7.79
C GLU A 243 -15.73 3.90 -7.21
N LEU A 244 -16.65 3.35 -6.42
CA LEU A 244 -16.53 2.04 -5.80
C LEU A 244 -17.81 1.26 -6.07
N ASP A 245 -17.69 0.05 -6.60
CA ASP A 245 -18.79 -0.88 -6.84
C ASP A 245 -18.41 -2.25 -6.25
N ILE A 246 -18.99 -2.57 -5.09
CA ILE A 246 -18.84 -3.85 -4.42
C ILE A 246 -20.08 -4.67 -4.73
N ASP A 247 -19.99 -5.54 -5.72
CA ASP A 247 -21.08 -6.39 -6.16
C ASP A 247 -20.85 -7.85 -5.70
N LEU A 248 -21.54 -8.23 -4.62
CA LEU A 248 -21.47 -9.57 -4.01
C LEU A 248 -22.41 -10.57 -4.69
N SER A 249 -23.21 -10.14 -5.68
CA SER A 249 -24.03 -11.02 -6.50
C SER A 249 -23.22 -11.72 -7.60
N ARG A 250 -22.08 -11.12 -8.01
CA ARG A 250 -21.14 -11.69 -8.97
C ARG A 250 -20.63 -13.06 -8.56
N SER A 251 -20.33 -13.90 -9.54
CA SER A 251 -19.68 -15.19 -9.31
C SER A 251 -18.30 -15.00 -8.68
N ASP A 252 -17.80 -16.04 -8.00
CA ASP A 252 -16.49 -15.95 -7.35
C ASP A 252 -15.36 -15.72 -8.36
N ALA A 253 -15.49 -16.30 -9.57
CA ALA A 253 -14.55 -16.11 -10.66
C ALA A 253 -14.50 -14.66 -11.17
N GLU A 254 -15.66 -14.00 -11.31
CA GLU A 254 -15.75 -12.60 -11.71
C GLU A 254 -15.17 -11.66 -10.64
N ILE A 255 -15.43 -11.94 -9.36
CA ILE A 255 -14.87 -11.19 -8.24
C ILE A 255 -13.33 -11.30 -8.21
N VAL A 256 -12.79 -12.50 -8.49
CA VAL A 256 -11.33 -12.70 -8.57
C VAL A 256 -10.74 -12.02 -9.80
N ALA A 257 -11.43 -12.05 -10.94
CA ALA A 257 -10.97 -11.44 -12.20
C ALA A 257 -10.96 -9.90 -12.15
N THR A 258 -11.89 -9.30 -11.39
CA THR A 258 -12.01 -7.84 -11.22
C THR A 258 -11.27 -7.30 -9.99
N ALA A 259 -10.75 -8.16 -9.12
CA ALA A 259 -9.89 -7.73 -8.03
C ALA A 259 -8.60 -7.09 -8.59
N PRO A 260 -8.18 -5.91 -8.11
CA PRO A 260 -6.95 -5.28 -8.59
C PRO A 260 -5.75 -6.17 -8.25
N GLY A 261 -5.25 -6.89 -9.27
CA GLY A 261 -3.96 -7.59 -9.30
C GLY A 261 -3.87 -8.91 -8.53
N ALA A 262 -4.47 -9.98 -9.08
CA ALA A 262 -4.10 -11.39 -9.00
C ALA A 262 -3.25 -11.87 -7.79
N SER A 263 -3.90 -12.59 -6.86
CA SER A 263 -3.39 -13.90 -6.42
C SER A 263 -4.55 -14.73 -5.86
N ALA A 264 -5.09 -15.61 -6.70
CA ALA A 264 -5.76 -16.81 -6.23
C ALA A 264 -4.69 -17.71 -5.60
N ALA A 265 -4.40 -17.42 -4.32
CA ALA A 265 -3.82 -18.21 -3.23
C ALA A 265 -2.81 -19.33 -3.54
N VAL A 266 -1.83 -19.47 -2.66
CA VAL A 266 -1.29 -20.78 -2.27
C VAL A 266 -1.07 -20.73 -0.76
N LEU A 267 -2.04 -21.26 -0.02
CA LEU A 267 -1.78 -22.00 1.20
C LEU A 267 -2.03 -23.46 0.82
N HIS A 268 -1.01 -24.31 0.94
CA HIS A 268 -1.23 -25.73 1.16
C HIS A 268 -0.77 -26.02 2.57
N GLY A 269 -1.72 -26.35 3.43
CA GLY A 269 -1.45 -27.25 4.54
C GLY A 269 -1.15 -28.64 3.98
N THR A 270 -0.27 -29.33 4.68
CA THR A 270 0.21 -30.71 4.54
C THR A 270 -0.70 -31.68 3.77
N ASP A 271 -0.08 -32.28 2.75
CA ASP A 271 -0.27 -33.58 2.10
C ASP A 271 -1.67 -34.03 1.64
N ASP A 272 -1.73 -34.10 0.30
CA ASP A 272 -2.59 -34.84 -0.63
C ASP A 272 -4.11 -34.59 -0.66
N ASP A 273 -4.58 -34.42 -1.91
CA ASP A 273 -5.96 -34.24 -2.41
C ASP A 273 -6.67 -32.89 -2.16
N ASP A 274 -6.49 -31.99 -3.13
CA ASP A 274 -7.47 -31.08 -3.72
C ASP A 274 -8.58 -30.50 -2.79
N LYS A 275 -8.34 -29.33 -2.16
CA LYS A 275 -9.38 -28.34 -1.78
C LYS A 275 -8.86 -27.00 -1.19
N MET A 276 -9.23 -25.92 -1.88
CA MET A 276 -9.61 -24.58 -1.35
C MET A 276 -8.57 -23.64 -0.69
N LYS A 277 -7.84 -22.97 -1.57
CA LYS A 277 -7.29 -21.61 -1.52
C LYS A 277 -8.18 -20.53 -0.82
N GLU A 278 -7.64 -19.78 0.16
CA GLU A 278 -8.35 -18.65 0.82
C GLU A 278 -8.75 -17.54 -0.17
N PRO A 279 -9.92 -16.89 0.01
CA PRO A 279 -10.51 -16.08 -1.04
C PRO A 279 -10.25 -14.57 -0.85
N SER A 280 -10.37 -13.76 -1.92
CA SER A 280 -10.16 -12.30 -1.90
C SER A 280 -11.05 -11.58 -0.87
N ARG A 281 -10.68 -10.36 -0.42
CA ARG A 281 -11.46 -9.59 0.61
C ARG A 281 -12.96 -9.50 0.30
N THR A 282 -13.28 -9.35 -0.98
CA THR A 282 -14.65 -9.26 -1.50
C THR A 282 -15.36 -10.61 -1.39
N LEU A 283 -14.63 -11.71 -1.59
CA LEU A 283 -15.16 -13.05 -1.34
C LEU A 283 -15.34 -13.37 0.14
N LEU A 284 -14.48 -12.86 1.03
CA LEU A 284 -14.70 -12.97 2.48
C LEU A 284 -15.94 -12.17 2.91
N LEU A 285 -16.16 -10.99 2.32
CA LEU A 285 -17.37 -10.19 2.53
C LEU A 285 -18.61 -10.90 1.97
N LYS A 286 -18.50 -11.49 0.77
CA LYS A 286 -19.58 -12.24 0.10
C LYS A 286 -20.11 -13.41 0.94
N ARG A 287 -19.26 -14.00 1.77
CA ARG A 287 -19.58 -15.10 2.69
C ARG A 287 -20.30 -14.62 3.96
N GLN A 288 -20.38 -13.32 4.19
CA GLN A 288 -21.18 -12.76 5.27
C GLN A 288 -22.66 -12.73 4.87
N ARG A 289 -23.50 -12.34 5.83
CA ARG A 289 -24.93 -12.11 5.60
C ARG A 289 -25.11 -10.96 4.61
N ASP A 290 -26.29 -10.90 4.00
CA ASP A 290 -26.69 -9.74 3.21
C ASP A 290 -26.64 -8.47 4.06
N PHE A 291 -26.36 -7.35 3.41
CA PHE A 291 -26.33 -6.03 4.03
C PHE A 291 -27.71 -5.68 4.61
N ASP A 292 -27.73 -5.20 5.85
CA ASP A 292 -28.91 -4.65 6.50
C ASP A 292 -29.15 -3.23 5.99
N VAL A 293 -29.86 -3.14 4.86
CA VAL A 293 -30.14 -1.87 4.17
C VAL A 293 -30.94 -0.91 5.05
N ASP A 294 -31.85 -1.43 5.88
CA ASP A 294 -32.74 -0.62 6.71
C ASP A 294 -32.01 0.02 7.91
N GLN A 295 -30.94 -0.61 8.38
CA GLN A 295 -30.06 -0.08 9.45
C GLN A 295 -28.74 0.49 8.93
N ALA A 296 -28.58 0.58 7.60
CA ALA A 296 -27.35 1.06 7.00
C ALA A 296 -27.11 2.54 7.36
N SER A 297 -25.87 2.89 7.68
CA SER A 297 -25.47 4.26 7.97
C SER A 297 -24.10 4.55 7.42
N ALA A 298 -23.83 5.83 7.12
CA ALA A 298 -22.55 6.27 6.61
C ALA A 298 -22.09 7.56 7.30
N GLU A 299 -20.80 7.62 7.63
CA GLU A 299 -20.17 8.73 8.33
C GLU A 299 -18.90 9.16 7.60
N TRP A 300 -18.84 10.43 7.21
CA TRP A 300 -17.62 11.03 6.67
C TRP A 300 -16.67 11.45 7.79
N ARG A 301 -15.49 10.84 7.84
CA ARG A 301 -14.38 11.20 8.74
C ARG A 301 -13.24 11.82 7.96
N ILE A 302 -13.48 13.03 7.44
CA ILE A 302 -12.55 13.72 6.53
C ILE A 302 -11.18 13.99 7.17
N ALA A 303 -11.15 14.31 8.48
CA ALA A 303 -9.88 14.49 9.20
C ALA A 303 -9.03 13.20 9.23
N GLU A 304 -9.69 12.05 9.28
CA GLU A 304 -9.08 10.72 9.27
C GLU A 304 -8.79 10.25 7.83
N GLY A 305 -9.46 10.83 6.83
CA GLY A 305 -9.36 10.44 5.42
C GLY A 305 -10.24 9.24 5.09
N GLU A 306 -11.36 9.08 5.79
CA GLU A 306 -12.22 7.89 5.69
C GLU A 306 -13.70 8.25 5.50
N LEU A 307 -14.41 7.40 4.79
CA LEU A 307 -15.87 7.25 4.82
C LEU A 307 -16.16 5.89 5.41
N VAL A 308 -16.84 5.86 6.55
CA VAL A 308 -17.23 4.63 7.26
C VAL A 308 -18.68 4.33 6.93
N ILE A 309 -18.98 3.10 6.53
CA ILE A 309 -20.32 2.65 6.16
C ILE A 309 -20.63 1.40 6.97
N HIS A 310 -21.68 1.46 7.80
CA HIS A 310 -22.21 0.30 8.50
C HIS A 310 -23.33 -0.31 7.66
N VAL A 311 -23.26 -1.62 7.44
CA VAL A 311 -24.19 -2.44 6.63
C VAL A 311 -24.36 -3.83 7.24
#